data_AF-A0A8C3QDF6-F1
#
_entry.id   AF-A0A8C3QDF6-F1
#
_cell.length_a   1.000
_cell.length_b   1.000
_cell.length_c   1.000
_cell.angle_alpha   90.00
_cell.angle_beta   90.00
_cell.angle_gamma   90.00
#
_symmetry.space_group_name_H-M   'P 1'
#
loop_
_entity.id
_entity.type
_entity.pdbx_description
1 polymer ?
#
loop_
_entity_poly.entity_id
_entity_poly.type
_entity_poly.pdbx_seq_one_letter_code
_entity_poly.pdbx_strand_id
1 'polypeptide(L)'
;MGLFVGFWGRSGVGHGALGQLGAVGQLTGQLWRCQAPMGQLTGLWSKFWSRFWEFWGRFWCFGAVPPHKGPPSGAGGPRTIERSGQSGRCRLCLRPPPAPRTSLPARESARAARERSGAAMATATPKVPEVRDVTRIERIGAHSHIRGLGLDDALEPRQVSQGMVGQLSARRAAGVILEMIKEGKIAGRAVLIAGQPGTGKTAIAMGMAQALGPHTPFTAIAGSEIFSLEMSRPEALTQAFRRSIGVRIKEETEIIEGEVVEIQIDRPATGTGTKVGKLTLKTTEMETIYDLGAKMIEALSKEKVQAGDVITIDKATGKISKLGRSFTRARDYDAMGAQTKFVQCPDGELQKRREVVHTVSLHEIDVINSRTQGFLALFSGDTGEIKPEVREQINAKVAEWREEGKAEVIPGVLFIDEVHMLDIESFSFLNRALESDMAPVLIMATNRGITRIRGTAHRSPHGLPLDLLDRLLIIATAPYGDKETRQILKIRCEEEDVEMTEDAYAVLTRIGLETSLRYAMQLITAASLVARKRKGAEVGVEDIKRVYSLFLDESRSTQYMREYQEAFLFNELREYLGTPGGTPGGPQNSVGNVGQHGGRAARVKNGRKLG
;
A
#
# COMPACT_ATOMS: atom_id res chain seq x y z
N MET A 1 -6.57 -69.55 -30.82
CA MET A 1 -6.93 -68.20 -31.34
C MET A 1 -5.84 -67.24 -30.86
N GLY A 2 -5.14 -66.45 -31.67
CA GLY A 2 -5.35 -66.05 -33.07
C GLY A 2 -6.16 -64.75 -33.16
N LEU A 3 -5.80 -63.73 -33.95
CA LEU A 3 -4.70 -63.61 -34.94
C LEU A 3 -4.46 -62.09 -35.29
N PHE A 4 -3.55 -61.79 -36.23
CA PHE A 4 -3.18 -60.44 -36.79
C PHE A 4 -2.40 -59.49 -35.85
N VAL A 5 -1.50 -58.58 -36.29
CA VAL A 5 -0.56 -58.40 -37.44
C VAL A 5 0.18 -57.05 -37.18
N GLY A 6 1.35 -56.67 -37.73
CA GLY A 6 2.30 -57.38 -38.59
C GLY A 6 3.17 -56.43 -39.44
N PHE A 7 4.38 -56.13 -38.97
CA PHE A 7 5.63 -55.80 -39.72
C PHE A 7 5.66 -54.77 -40.89
N TRP A 8 6.52 -53.75 -40.75
CA TRP A 8 7.44 -53.19 -41.79
C TRP A 8 8.48 -52.29 -41.08
N GLY A 9 9.77 -52.21 -41.47
CA GLY A 9 10.54 -53.02 -42.41
C GLY A 9 11.86 -52.35 -42.83
N ARG A 10 12.99 -53.10 -42.79
CA ARG A 10 14.38 -52.73 -43.23
C ARG A 10 15.10 -51.69 -42.35
N SER A 11 16.44 -51.46 -42.40
CA SER A 11 17.69 -52.24 -42.63
C SER A 11 18.84 -51.19 -42.66
N GLY A 12 20.07 -51.38 -42.17
CA GLY A 12 20.73 -52.45 -41.42
C GLY A 12 22.28 -52.39 -41.62
N VAL A 13 23.07 -53.03 -40.74
CA VAL A 13 24.53 -53.32 -40.87
C VAL A 13 25.50 -52.10 -40.86
N GLY A 14 26.65 -52.09 -40.16
CA GLY A 14 27.31 -53.13 -39.35
C GLY A 14 28.53 -52.64 -38.54
N HIS A 15 29.52 -53.52 -38.32
CA HIS A 15 30.73 -53.37 -37.49
C HIS A 15 31.63 -52.15 -37.89
N GLY A 16 32.60 -51.64 -37.10
CA GLY A 16 33.53 -52.27 -36.15
C GLY A 16 34.79 -52.81 -36.89
N ALA A 17 36.04 -52.70 -36.42
CA ALA A 17 36.61 -52.12 -35.20
C ALA A 17 38.15 -51.88 -35.35
N LEU A 18 38.80 -51.24 -34.35
CA LEU A 18 40.27 -50.97 -34.23
C LEU A 18 40.88 -50.02 -35.31
N GLY A 19 42.01 -49.32 -35.09
CA GLY A 19 42.75 -49.08 -33.85
C GLY A 19 44.16 -48.46 -34.04
N GLN A 20 44.65 -47.76 -33.00
CA GLN A 20 46.07 -47.39 -32.70
C GLN A 20 46.83 -46.28 -33.50
N LEU A 21 47.59 -45.50 -32.69
CA LEU A 21 48.89 -44.82 -32.93
C LEU A 21 49.00 -43.62 -33.91
N GLY A 22 49.83 -42.64 -33.50
CA GLY A 22 50.34 -41.55 -34.36
C GLY A 22 50.30 -40.16 -33.71
N ALA A 23 51.45 -39.67 -33.23
CA ALA A 23 51.57 -38.34 -32.60
C ALA A 23 51.99 -37.23 -33.60
N VAL A 24 52.36 -36.06 -33.06
CA VAL A 24 52.80 -34.81 -33.75
C VAL A 24 51.64 -33.96 -34.27
N GLY A 25 51.72 -32.65 -34.08
CA GLY A 25 50.71 -31.68 -34.51
C GLY A 25 51.30 -30.33 -34.90
N GLN A 26 50.53 -29.60 -35.71
CA GLN A 26 50.75 -28.21 -36.15
C GLN A 26 49.34 -27.57 -36.25
N LEU A 27 49.09 -26.42 -35.64
CA LEU A 27 49.31 -25.04 -36.13
C LEU A 27 48.28 -24.58 -37.19
N THR A 28 47.95 -23.28 -37.14
CA THR A 28 46.91 -22.55 -37.91
C THR A 28 45.44 -22.96 -37.66
N GLY A 29 44.49 -22.05 -37.41
CA GLY A 29 44.57 -20.65 -36.99
C GLY A 29 44.61 -19.60 -38.12
N GLN A 30 43.82 -18.51 -37.96
CA GLN A 30 43.53 -17.44 -38.95
C GLN A 30 42.51 -17.89 -40.03
N LEU A 31 41.72 -17.02 -40.68
CA LEU A 31 41.69 -15.54 -40.76
C LEU A 31 40.51 -14.94 -39.94
N TRP A 32 40.65 -13.82 -39.20
CA TRP A 32 40.77 -12.40 -39.61
C TRP A 32 39.45 -11.81 -40.20
N ARG A 33 38.99 -10.60 -39.85
CA ARG A 33 39.69 -9.37 -39.38
C ARG A 33 38.97 -8.56 -38.26
N CYS A 34 39.77 -7.90 -37.41
CA CYS A 34 39.71 -6.48 -36.94
C CYS A 34 38.42 -5.87 -36.31
N GLN A 35 38.49 -4.89 -35.37
CA GLN A 35 39.60 -4.28 -34.63
C GLN A 35 39.16 -3.68 -33.27
N ALA A 36 40.12 -3.30 -32.42
CA ALA A 36 40.00 -2.82 -31.03
C ALA A 36 39.57 -1.32 -30.92
N PRO A 37 39.51 -0.67 -29.71
CA PRO A 37 39.77 -1.16 -28.35
C PRO A 37 38.76 -0.74 -27.25
N MET A 38 38.88 -1.34 -26.06
CA MET A 38 38.30 -0.85 -24.81
C MET A 38 39.15 0.33 -24.28
N GLY A 39 38.55 1.53 -24.07
CA GLY A 39 39.38 2.69 -23.68
C GLY A 39 38.73 4.01 -23.22
N GLN A 40 37.39 4.15 -23.20
CA GLN A 40 36.72 5.35 -22.66
C GLN A 40 35.38 5.02 -21.99
N LEU A 41 35.32 5.06 -20.65
CA LEU A 41 34.05 5.24 -19.90
C LEU A 41 34.24 5.56 -18.40
N THR A 42 35.41 5.28 -17.81
CA THR A 42 35.74 5.63 -16.41
C THR A 42 35.99 7.12 -16.16
N GLY A 43 35.94 7.98 -17.20
CA GLY A 43 36.21 9.43 -17.11
C GLY A 43 34.99 10.35 -16.98
N LEU A 44 33.76 9.87 -17.22
CA LEU A 44 32.56 10.72 -17.18
C LEU A 44 31.87 10.75 -15.80
N TRP A 45 31.90 9.64 -15.06
CA TRP A 45 31.13 9.48 -13.82
C TRP A 45 31.58 10.41 -12.68
N SER A 46 32.88 10.68 -12.52
CA SER A 46 33.38 11.60 -11.50
C SER A 46 33.00 13.07 -11.78
N LYS A 47 33.01 13.48 -13.05
CA LYS A 47 32.60 14.83 -13.47
C LYS A 47 31.09 15.08 -13.35
N PHE A 48 30.27 14.04 -13.50
CA PHE A 48 28.84 14.13 -13.27
C PHE A 48 28.54 14.40 -11.79
N TRP A 49 29.08 13.58 -10.88
CA TRP A 49 28.86 13.75 -9.44
C TRP A 49 29.41 15.06 -8.86
N SER A 50 30.58 15.52 -9.32
CA SER A 50 31.14 16.81 -8.86
C SER A 50 30.23 18.00 -9.19
N ARG A 51 29.64 18.02 -10.40
CA ARG A 51 28.68 19.08 -10.80
C ARG A 51 27.32 18.93 -10.14
N PHE A 52 26.86 17.70 -9.89
CA PHE A 52 25.60 17.45 -9.18
C PHE A 52 25.65 18.03 -7.75
N TRP A 53 26.80 17.90 -7.07
CA TRP A 53 27.02 18.49 -5.75
C TRP A 53 27.16 20.01 -5.76
N GLU A 54 27.85 20.60 -6.75
CA GLU A 54 27.91 22.06 -6.91
C GLU A 54 26.53 22.69 -7.20
N PHE A 55 25.66 21.99 -7.93
CA PHE A 55 24.32 22.48 -8.27
C PHE A 55 23.39 22.49 -7.04
N TRP A 56 23.41 21.43 -6.22
CA TRP A 56 22.62 21.37 -4.98
C TRP A 56 23.22 22.20 -3.83
N GLY A 57 24.54 22.31 -3.74
CA GLY A 57 25.22 23.12 -2.72
C GLY A 57 24.89 24.62 -2.75
N ARG A 58 24.34 25.12 -3.87
CA ARG A 58 23.85 26.49 -3.99
C ARG A 58 22.41 26.72 -3.55
N PHE A 59 21.62 25.67 -3.30
CA PHE A 59 20.20 25.81 -2.91
C PHE A 59 19.96 25.83 -1.40
N TRP A 60 20.98 25.54 -0.58
CA TRP A 60 20.87 25.51 0.89
C TRP A 60 21.66 26.64 1.59
N CYS A 61 21.66 27.84 1.00
CA CYS A 61 22.39 29.00 1.56
C CYS A 61 21.60 30.32 1.50
N PHE A 62 20.30 30.28 1.82
CA PHE A 62 19.49 31.46 2.11
C PHE A 62 18.70 31.24 3.41
N GLY A 63 19.34 31.56 4.54
CA GLY A 63 18.82 31.25 5.88
C GLY A 63 19.59 31.92 7.03
N ALA A 64 20.19 33.08 6.78
CA ALA A 64 20.97 33.83 7.77
C ALA A 64 20.48 35.29 7.85
N VAL A 65 19.62 35.58 8.84
CA VAL A 65 19.20 36.95 9.16
C VAL A 65 20.22 37.56 10.13
N PRO A 66 20.82 38.73 9.82
CA PRO A 66 21.81 39.36 10.69
C PRO A 66 21.15 40.02 11.92
N PRO A 67 21.82 40.02 13.10
CA PRO A 67 21.27 40.63 14.31
C PRO A 67 21.35 42.16 14.33
N HIS A 68 20.25 42.78 14.74
CA HIS A 68 20.10 44.13 15.32
C HIS A 68 20.70 45.37 14.62
N LYS A 69 19.80 46.30 14.26
CA LYS A 69 19.89 47.70 14.68
C LYS A 69 18.56 48.18 15.25
N GLY A 70 18.58 48.71 16.47
CA GLY A 70 17.46 49.42 17.09
C GLY A 70 17.66 50.95 17.02
N PRO A 71 16.60 51.75 17.27
CA PRO A 71 16.65 53.22 17.27
C PRO A 71 17.42 53.81 18.49
N PRO A 72 17.75 55.11 18.48
CA PRO A 72 18.72 55.71 19.41
C PRO A 72 18.20 55.99 20.83
N SER A 73 19.13 56.41 21.69
CA SER A 73 19.01 56.59 23.13
C SER A 73 18.23 57.83 23.60
N GLY A 74 17.72 57.76 24.85
CA GLY A 74 17.19 58.89 25.60
C GLY A 74 17.52 58.82 27.09
N ALA A 75 18.23 59.84 27.59
CA ALA A 75 18.36 60.34 28.97
C ALA A 75 18.61 59.39 30.19
N GLY A 76 19.65 59.73 30.97
CA GLY A 76 19.90 59.24 32.34
C GLY A 76 20.57 57.86 32.45
N GLY A 77 21.35 57.54 33.48
CA GLY A 77 21.84 58.28 34.65
C GLY A 77 22.63 57.31 35.55
N PRO A 78 23.77 57.69 36.18
CA PRO A 78 24.78 56.70 36.57
C PRO A 78 24.65 56.13 38.00
N ARG A 79 25.09 54.88 38.18
CA ARG A 79 25.68 54.36 39.44
C ARG A 79 26.88 53.45 39.15
N THR A 80 27.86 53.48 40.05
CA THR A 80 29.22 52.90 39.97
C THR A 80 29.39 51.70 40.94
N ILE A 81 30.64 51.20 41.10
CA ILE A 81 31.17 50.07 41.93
C ILE A 81 31.49 48.83 41.05
N GLU A 82 32.73 48.45 40.69
CA GLU A 82 33.93 47.97 41.47
C GLU A 82 33.71 46.59 42.16
N ARG A 83 34.54 45.51 42.09
CA ARG A 83 35.80 45.02 41.43
C ARG A 83 35.64 43.47 41.26
N SER A 84 36.53 42.59 40.77
CA SER A 84 37.96 42.52 40.35
C SER A 84 38.07 41.83 38.96
N GLY A 85 39.08 41.06 38.45
CA GLY A 85 40.37 40.47 38.87
C GLY A 85 40.24 38.99 39.32
N GLN A 86 40.97 37.95 38.84
CA GLN A 86 42.14 37.79 37.93
C GLN A 86 42.03 36.41 37.22
N SER A 87 42.16 36.24 35.89
CA SER A 87 43.37 36.08 35.03
C SER A 87 44.30 34.87 35.29
N GLY A 88 44.35 33.92 34.34
CA GLY A 88 45.33 32.81 34.24
C GLY A 88 45.63 32.44 32.77
N ARG A 89 46.80 31.89 32.44
CA ARG A 89 47.33 31.80 31.05
C ARG A 89 47.41 30.37 30.49
N CYS A 90 47.20 30.22 29.17
CA CYS A 90 47.61 29.07 28.36
C CYS A 90 48.67 29.46 27.31
N ARG A 91 49.51 28.50 26.88
CA ARG A 91 50.45 28.61 25.74
C ARG A 91 50.53 27.28 24.97
N LEU A 92 50.90 27.35 23.69
CA LEU A 92 50.94 26.21 22.76
C LEU A 92 52.36 25.63 22.54
N CYS A 93 52.39 24.44 21.90
CA CYS A 93 53.22 24.04 20.73
C CYS A 93 54.26 22.89 20.84
N LEU A 94 54.03 21.88 19.98
CA LEU A 94 54.97 21.16 19.07
C LEU A 94 56.01 20.14 19.61
N ARG A 95 55.93 18.88 19.14
CA ARG A 95 56.71 18.34 17.97
C ARG A 95 56.32 16.89 17.51
N PRO A 96 56.60 16.48 16.25
CA PRO A 96 56.46 15.11 15.66
C PRO A 96 57.85 14.40 15.53
N PRO A 97 58.15 13.33 14.71
CA PRO A 97 57.42 12.46 13.73
C PRO A 97 57.60 10.92 14.06
N PRO A 98 57.74 9.86 13.19
CA PRO A 98 57.66 9.66 11.71
C PRO A 98 56.84 8.40 11.22
N ALA A 99 57.44 7.48 10.41
CA ALA A 99 56.88 6.32 9.65
C ALA A 99 58.04 5.32 9.28
N PRO A 100 58.00 4.35 8.30
CA PRO A 100 56.96 3.84 7.36
C PRO A 100 56.93 2.31 6.97
N ARG A 101 55.90 1.87 6.19
CA ARG A 101 55.81 0.77 5.14
C ARG A 101 56.33 -0.70 5.37
N THR A 102 55.53 -1.73 5.03
CA THR A 102 55.64 -2.66 3.82
C THR A 102 54.86 -4.01 3.92
N SER A 103 54.52 -4.60 2.75
CA SER A 103 54.40 -6.04 2.38
C SER A 103 53.26 -6.97 2.87
N LEU A 104 52.71 -7.75 1.92
CA LEU A 104 51.94 -9.00 2.06
C LEU A 104 52.88 -10.21 2.30
N PRO A 105 52.38 -11.39 2.74
CA PRO A 105 52.02 -12.44 1.75
C PRO A 105 50.78 -13.29 2.14
N ALA A 106 50.41 -14.24 1.27
CA ALA A 106 49.35 -15.24 1.51
C ALA A 106 49.93 -16.67 1.62
N ARG A 107 49.24 -17.54 2.37
CA ARG A 107 49.30 -19.02 2.38
C ARG A 107 47.93 -19.52 2.86
N GLU A 108 47.19 -20.39 2.16
CA GLU A 108 47.43 -21.78 1.71
C GLU A 108 46.94 -22.86 2.70
N SER A 109 45.89 -23.57 2.24
CA SER A 109 45.58 -25.00 2.42
C SER A 109 45.72 -25.70 3.79
N ALA A 110 44.57 -26.20 4.29
CA ALA A 110 44.49 -27.47 5.01
C ALA A 110 43.22 -28.24 4.59
N ARG A 111 43.39 -29.47 4.07
CA ARG A 111 42.32 -30.48 3.95
C ARG A 111 42.24 -31.26 5.26
N ALA A 112 41.04 -31.65 5.70
CA ALA A 112 40.66 -33.06 5.91
C ALA A 112 39.26 -33.25 6.51
N ALA A 113 38.66 -34.41 6.20
CA ALA A 113 37.70 -35.19 6.97
C ALA A 113 36.61 -34.50 7.83
N ARG A 114 35.35 -34.76 7.48
CA ARG A 114 34.32 -35.15 8.46
C ARG A 114 33.39 -36.21 7.87
N GLU A 115 32.98 -37.17 8.67
CA GLU A 115 32.29 -38.37 8.19
C GLU A 115 30.79 -38.20 7.92
N ARG A 116 30.22 -39.21 7.24
CA ARG A 116 28.78 -39.39 7.13
C ARG A 116 28.19 -39.72 8.51
N SER A 117 27.29 -38.86 8.99
CA SER A 117 26.24 -39.26 9.93
C SER A 117 24.92 -38.66 9.45
N GLY A 118 23.88 -39.48 9.35
CA GLY A 118 22.56 -39.04 8.90
C GLY A 118 21.80 -38.40 10.06
N ALA A 119 21.47 -37.12 9.94
CA ALA A 119 20.54 -36.43 10.83
C ALA A 119 19.25 -36.11 10.05
N ALA A 120 18.09 -36.43 10.63
CA ALA A 120 16.81 -36.14 10.00
C ALA A 120 16.58 -34.62 9.88
N MET A 121 16.03 -34.17 8.75
CA MET A 121 15.63 -32.78 8.57
C MET A 121 14.38 -32.47 9.41
N ALA A 122 14.59 -31.97 10.62
CA ALA A 122 13.54 -31.28 11.35
C ALA A 122 13.19 -29.97 10.61
N THR A 123 12.02 -29.93 9.98
CA THR A 123 11.50 -28.76 9.24
C THR A 123 11.13 -27.65 10.22
N ALA A 124 12.11 -26.80 10.54
CA ALA A 124 11.89 -25.61 11.37
C ALA A 124 10.97 -24.62 10.65
N THR A 125 9.70 -24.57 11.04
CA THR A 125 8.76 -23.54 10.61
C THR A 125 9.24 -22.16 11.09
N PRO A 126 9.36 -21.16 10.20
CA PRO A 126 9.74 -19.81 10.60
C PRO A 126 8.59 -19.17 11.38
N LYS A 127 8.75 -19.02 12.70
CA LYS A 127 7.77 -18.36 13.58
C LYS A 127 7.52 -16.93 13.10
N VAL A 128 6.25 -16.58 12.89
CA VAL A 128 5.84 -15.21 12.52
C VAL A 128 6.07 -14.28 13.71
N PRO A 129 6.89 -13.22 13.59
CA PRO A 129 6.99 -12.20 14.62
C PRO A 129 5.75 -11.30 14.54
N GLU A 130 4.93 -11.27 15.60
CA GLU A 130 3.81 -10.33 15.73
C GLU A 130 4.20 -8.90 15.34
N VAL A 131 3.61 -8.40 14.26
CA VAL A 131 3.69 -6.99 13.91
C VAL A 131 2.72 -6.26 14.82
N ARG A 132 3.24 -5.58 15.85
CA ARG A 132 2.53 -4.42 16.40
C ARG A 132 2.51 -3.38 15.31
N ASP A 133 1.34 -3.11 14.74
CA ASP A 133 1.13 -1.97 13.84
C ASP A 133 1.76 -0.72 14.47
N VAL A 134 2.77 -0.16 13.81
CA VAL A 134 3.39 1.09 14.23
C VAL A 134 2.33 2.16 14.01
N THR A 135 1.64 2.53 15.11
CA THR A 135 0.45 3.38 15.19
C THR A 135 0.29 4.25 13.95
N ARG A 136 -0.61 3.84 13.04
CA ARG A 136 -0.82 4.51 11.75
C ARG A 136 -1.04 5.99 12.05
N ILE A 137 -0.18 6.84 11.49
CA ILE A 137 -0.42 8.28 11.51
C ILE A 137 -1.55 8.51 10.51
N GLU A 138 -2.78 8.41 11.00
CA GLU A 138 -4.00 8.65 10.23
C GLU A 138 -4.04 10.13 9.85
N ARG A 139 -3.40 10.45 8.71
CA ARG A 139 -3.49 11.75 8.09
C ARG A 139 -4.95 11.98 7.70
N ILE A 140 -5.51 13.12 8.13
CA ILE A 140 -6.88 13.53 7.81
C ILE A 140 -7.08 13.38 6.30
N GLY A 141 -8.05 12.56 5.93
CA GLY A 141 -8.17 12.04 4.58
C GLY A 141 -9.48 12.47 3.92
N ALA A 142 -9.58 12.21 2.62
CA ALA A 142 -10.81 12.48 1.87
C ALA A 142 -12.04 11.70 2.41
N HIS A 143 -11.88 10.79 3.38
CA HIS A 143 -12.95 10.02 4.02
C HIS A 143 -12.79 9.77 5.54
N SER A 144 -11.80 10.32 6.26
CA SER A 144 -11.55 9.95 7.68
C SER A 144 -12.73 10.20 8.63
N HIS A 145 -13.53 11.25 8.40
CA HIS A 145 -14.77 11.56 9.14
C HIS A 145 -15.84 10.43 9.15
N ILE A 146 -15.76 9.42 8.28
CA ILE A 146 -16.76 8.35 8.17
C ILE A 146 -16.45 7.27 9.20
N ARG A 147 -17.36 7.08 10.15
CA ARG A 147 -17.24 6.09 11.23
C ARG A 147 -18.27 4.96 11.11
N GLY A 148 -19.01 4.90 10.01
CA GLY A 148 -20.03 3.89 9.70
C GLY A 148 -21.10 4.41 8.73
N LEU A 149 -22.17 3.62 8.50
CA LEU A 149 -23.28 4.01 7.63
C LEU A 149 -24.31 4.95 8.28
N GLY A 150 -24.29 5.10 9.61
CA GLY A 150 -25.21 5.97 10.35
C GLY A 150 -26.67 5.49 10.34
N LEU A 151 -26.88 4.18 10.33
CA LEU A 151 -28.20 3.54 10.42
C LEU A 151 -28.63 3.36 11.89
N ASP A 152 -29.87 2.97 12.10
CA ASP A 152 -30.34 2.35 13.34
C ASP A 152 -30.58 0.83 13.17
N ASP A 153 -31.04 0.19 14.25
CA ASP A 153 -31.26 -1.25 14.34
C ASP A 153 -32.41 -1.76 13.45
N ALA A 154 -33.24 -0.85 12.91
CA ALA A 154 -34.28 -1.15 11.91
C ALA A 154 -33.77 -0.97 10.46
N LEU A 155 -32.45 -0.76 10.28
CA LEU A 155 -31.77 -0.41 9.04
C LEU A 155 -32.25 0.92 8.43
N GLU A 156 -32.87 1.81 9.22
CA GLU A 156 -33.31 3.11 8.74
C GLU A 156 -32.17 4.16 8.84
N PRO A 157 -31.90 4.93 7.78
CA PRO A 157 -30.79 5.87 7.74
C PRO A 157 -31.13 7.20 8.43
N ARG A 158 -30.40 7.56 9.48
CA ARG A 158 -30.54 8.89 10.10
C ARG A 158 -29.96 9.97 9.19
N GLN A 159 -30.62 11.12 9.09
CA GLN A 159 -30.26 12.22 8.15
C GLN A 159 -28.80 12.69 8.31
N VAL A 160 -28.29 12.71 9.55
CA VAL A 160 -26.88 12.94 9.90
C VAL A 160 -26.51 11.92 10.98
N SER A 161 -25.51 11.06 10.73
CA SER A 161 -24.99 10.11 11.73
C SER A 161 -23.67 9.47 11.26
N GLN A 162 -22.74 9.20 12.19
CA GLN A 162 -21.44 8.54 11.94
C GLN A 162 -20.60 9.19 10.80
N GLY A 163 -20.73 10.50 10.61
CA GLY A 163 -20.06 11.26 9.54
C GLY A 163 -20.78 11.23 8.18
N MET A 164 -21.81 10.40 8.01
CA MET A 164 -22.64 10.34 6.81
C MET A 164 -23.81 11.33 6.90
N VAL A 165 -24.11 11.97 5.77
CA VAL A 165 -25.20 12.95 5.59
C VAL A 165 -26.01 12.56 4.36
N GLY A 166 -27.35 12.66 4.44
CA GLY A 166 -28.22 12.45 3.28
C GLY A 166 -28.15 11.03 2.73
N GLN A 167 -28.28 10.87 1.41
CA GLN A 167 -28.22 9.60 0.66
C GLN A 167 -29.04 8.44 1.28
N LEU A 168 -30.25 8.74 1.76
CA LEU A 168 -31.06 7.80 2.54
C LEU A 168 -31.30 6.48 1.80
N SER A 169 -31.74 6.52 0.54
CA SER A 169 -31.98 5.31 -0.28
C SER A 169 -30.71 4.45 -0.43
N ALA A 170 -29.58 5.06 -0.78
CA ALA A 170 -28.33 4.34 -1.00
C ALA A 170 -27.73 3.80 0.31
N ARG A 171 -27.85 4.52 1.43
CA ARG A 171 -27.42 4.05 2.76
C ARG A 171 -28.30 2.92 3.30
N ARG A 172 -29.61 2.98 3.09
CA ARG A 172 -30.53 1.87 3.43
C ARG A 172 -30.17 0.61 2.63
N ALA A 173 -29.96 0.73 1.32
CA ALA A 173 -29.54 -0.38 0.47
C ALA A 173 -28.17 -0.96 0.88
N ALA A 174 -27.20 -0.11 1.19
CA ALA A 174 -25.90 -0.51 1.75
C ALA A 174 -26.04 -1.23 3.11
N GLY A 175 -27.00 -0.81 3.95
CA GLY A 175 -27.34 -1.47 5.21
C GLY A 175 -27.89 -2.88 5.05
N VAL A 176 -28.80 -3.08 4.09
CA VAL A 176 -29.30 -4.42 3.77
C VAL A 176 -28.17 -5.33 3.29
N ILE A 177 -27.24 -4.83 2.47
CA ILE A 177 -26.05 -5.60 2.05
C ILE A 177 -25.11 -5.88 3.23
N LEU A 178 -24.88 -4.88 4.10
CA LEU A 178 -24.07 -5.04 5.30
C LEU A 178 -24.58 -6.21 6.17
N GLU A 179 -25.89 -6.29 6.39
CA GLU A 179 -26.47 -7.36 7.20
C GLU A 179 -26.41 -8.71 6.47
N MET A 180 -26.66 -8.76 5.16
CA MET A 180 -26.51 -9.99 4.38
C MET A 180 -25.05 -10.50 4.31
N ILE A 181 -24.05 -9.63 4.48
CA ILE A 181 -22.64 -10.01 4.67
C ILE A 181 -22.46 -10.65 6.06
N LYS A 182 -22.92 -10.01 7.14
CA LYS A 182 -22.82 -10.55 8.52
C LYS A 182 -23.53 -11.89 8.69
N GLU A 183 -24.68 -12.08 8.04
CA GLU A 183 -25.41 -13.35 8.05
C GLU A 183 -24.71 -14.48 7.27
N GLY A 184 -23.66 -14.19 6.49
CA GLY A 184 -22.94 -15.17 5.68
C GLY A 184 -23.74 -15.77 4.51
N LYS A 185 -24.99 -15.32 4.28
CA LYS A 185 -25.90 -15.85 3.25
C LYS A 185 -25.56 -15.41 1.82
N ILE A 186 -24.54 -14.55 1.66
CA ILE A 186 -24.02 -14.12 0.35
C ILE A 186 -22.57 -14.55 0.21
N ALA A 187 -22.37 -15.66 -0.50
CA ALA A 187 -21.19 -15.88 -1.32
C ALA A 187 -21.46 -15.36 -2.75
N GLY A 188 -20.42 -14.97 -3.47
CA GLY A 188 -20.44 -14.83 -4.93
C GLY A 188 -21.30 -13.72 -5.56
N ARG A 189 -22.05 -12.91 -4.79
CA ARG A 189 -22.77 -11.75 -5.34
C ARG A 189 -21.89 -10.50 -5.38
N ALA A 190 -22.16 -9.66 -6.36
CA ALA A 190 -21.52 -8.37 -6.52
C ALA A 190 -22.55 -7.22 -6.53
N VAL A 191 -22.08 -6.03 -6.18
CA VAL A 191 -22.88 -4.80 -6.03
C VAL A 191 -22.22 -3.68 -6.85
N LEU A 192 -23.02 -2.87 -7.54
CA LEU A 192 -22.55 -1.72 -8.29
C LEU A 192 -23.13 -0.42 -7.71
N ILE A 193 -22.28 0.42 -7.14
CA ILE A 193 -22.67 1.78 -6.72
C ILE A 193 -22.47 2.73 -7.92
N ALA A 194 -23.58 3.25 -8.45
CA ALA A 194 -23.62 4.12 -9.62
C ALA A 194 -24.10 5.54 -9.26
N GLY A 195 -23.69 6.52 -10.06
CA GLY A 195 -24.15 7.91 -9.94
C GLY A 195 -23.08 8.93 -10.33
N GLN A 196 -23.41 10.21 -10.24
CA GLN A 196 -22.56 11.32 -10.69
C GLN A 196 -21.23 11.41 -9.87
N PRO A 197 -20.20 12.13 -10.36
CA PRO A 197 -19.07 12.52 -9.54
C PRO A 197 -19.53 13.27 -8.27
N GLY A 198 -18.80 13.12 -7.16
CA GLY A 198 -19.11 13.81 -5.90
C GLY A 198 -20.26 13.23 -5.06
N THR A 199 -21.09 12.32 -5.57
CA THR A 199 -22.26 11.77 -4.83
C THR A 199 -21.93 10.91 -3.60
N GLY A 200 -20.66 10.60 -3.34
CA GLY A 200 -20.24 9.84 -2.15
C GLY A 200 -20.25 8.32 -2.30
N LYS A 201 -20.09 7.77 -3.51
CA LYS A 201 -19.99 6.31 -3.74
C LYS A 201 -18.91 5.64 -2.87
N THR A 202 -17.68 6.14 -2.96
CA THR A 202 -16.52 5.71 -2.16
C THR A 202 -16.75 5.92 -0.66
N ALA A 203 -17.50 6.97 -0.29
CA ALA A 203 -17.89 7.24 1.10
C ALA A 203 -18.85 6.17 1.65
N ILE A 204 -19.83 5.72 0.86
CA ILE A 204 -20.74 4.62 1.24
C ILE A 204 -19.95 3.31 1.41
N ALA A 205 -19.04 3.00 0.48
CA ALA A 205 -18.20 1.80 0.58
C ALA A 205 -17.30 1.81 1.84
N MET A 206 -16.70 2.96 2.19
CA MET A 206 -15.94 3.10 3.44
C MET A 206 -16.85 3.08 4.69
N GLY A 207 -18.07 3.60 4.60
CA GLY A 207 -19.08 3.46 5.65
C GLY A 207 -19.48 2.01 5.90
N MET A 208 -19.57 1.18 4.85
CA MET A 208 -19.72 -0.27 4.97
C MET A 208 -18.49 -0.92 5.62
N ALA A 209 -17.28 -0.57 5.18
CA ALA A 209 -16.03 -1.09 5.74
C ALA A 209 -15.95 -0.89 7.27
N GLN A 210 -16.19 0.34 7.74
CA GLN A 210 -16.18 0.66 9.17
C GLN A 210 -17.31 -0.06 9.93
N ALA A 211 -18.49 -0.24 9.31
CA ALA A 211 -19.63 -0.93 9.91
C ALA A 211 -19.52 -2.47 9.92
N LEU A 212 -18.55 -3.06 9.19
CA LEU A 212 -18.15 -4.47 9.30
C LEU A 212 -17.13 -4.72 10.43
N GLY A 213 -16.57 -3.66 11.01
CA GLY A 213 -15.60 -3.71 12.11
C GLY A 213 -14.19 -4.18 11.70
N PRO A 214 -13.19 -3.98 12.58
CA PRO A 214 -11.77 -4.17 12.25
C PRO A 214 -11.35 -5.64 12.05
N HIS A 215 -12.23 -6.61 12.33
CA HIS A 215 -11.95 -8.03 12.17
C HIS A 215 -12.36 -8.57 10.79
N THR A 216 -13.08 -7.78 9.99
CA THR A 216 -13.54 -8.17 8.64
C THR A 216 -12.59 -7.57 7.61
N PRO A 217 -11.93 -8.36 6.74
CA PRO A 217 -10.99 -7.80 5.78
C PRO A 217 -11.70 -6.96 4.71
N PHE A 218 -11.21 -5.74 4.51
CA PHE A 218 -11.69 -4.82 3.49
C PHE A 218 -10.51 -4.40 2.60
N THR A 219 -10.53 -4.82 1.34
CA THR A 219 -9.52 -4.40 0.34
C THR A 219 -10.14 -3.36 -0.57
N ALA A 220 -9.60 -2.14 -0.60
CA ALA A 220 -9.93 -1.16 -1.64
C ALA A 220 -8.83 -1.16 -2.70
N ILE A 221 -9.22 -1.19 -3.97
CA ILE A 221 -8.36 -0.96 -5.13
C ILE A 221 -9.03 -0.02 -6.13
N ALA A 222 -8.24 0.69 -6.93
CA ALA A 222 -8.74 1.38 -8.11
C ALA A 222 -8.63 0.49 -9.36
N GLY A 223 -9.57 0.61 -10.29
CA GLY A 223 -9.55 -0.14 -11.56
C GLY A 223 -8.31 0.10 -12.42
N SER A 224 -7.53 1.16 -12.15
CA SER A 224 -6.23 1.43 -12.76
C SER A 224 -5.07 0.61 -12.18
N GLU A 225 -5.13 0.18 -10.91
CA GLU A 225 -4.02 -0.46 -10.19
C GLU A 225 -3.76 -1.91 -10.64
N ILE A 226 -4.76 -2.54 -11.26
CA ILE A 226 -4.68 -3.89 -11.85
C ILE A 226 -3.77 -3.92 -13.10
N PHE A 227 -3.45 -2.76 -13.70
CA PHE A 227 -2.58 -2.63 -14.87
C PHE A 227 -1.10 -2.45 -14.46
N SER A 228 -0.48 -3.51 -13.96
CA SER A 228 0.97 -3.57 -13.67
C SER A 228 1.80 -4.08 -14.86
N LEU A 229 3.10 -3.83 -14.82
CA LEU A 229 4.12 -4.48 -15.67
C LEU A 229 4.81 -5.68 -14.98
N GLU A 230 4.68 -5.78 -13.66
CA GLU A 230 5.39 -6.79 -12.83
C GLU A 230 4.57 -8.08 -12.65
N MET A 231 3.26 -8.01 -12.86
CA MET A 231 2.31 -9.12 -12.73
C MET A 231 1.16 -8.96 -13.74
N SER A 232 0.57 -10.07 -14.17
CA SER A 232 -0.56 -10.07 -15.09
C SER A 232 -1.87 -9.59 -14.45
N ARG A 233 -2.78 -9.02 -15.26
CA ARG A 233 -4.10 -8.53 -14.81
C ARG A 233 -4.91 -9.57 -14.01
N PRO A 234 -4.98 -10.86 -14.40
CA PRO A 234 -5.69 -11.88 -13.62
C PRO A 234 -4.99 -12.21 -12.29
N GLU A 235 -3.66 -12.12 -12.23
CA GLU A 235 -2.91 -12.34 -11.00
C GLU A 235 -3.13 -11.19 -10.00
N ALA A 236 -3.07 -9.92 -10.46
CA ALA A 236 -3.40 -8.76 -9.64
C ALA A 236 -4.83 -8.85 -9.05
N LEU A 237 -5.80 -9.27 -9.86
CA LEU A 237 -7.16 -9.56 -9.40
C LEU A 237 -7.21 -10.73 -8.40
N THR A 238 -6.51 -11.84 -8.66
CA THR A 238 -6.47 -12.99 -7.76
C THR A 238 -5.87 -12.61 -6.39
N GLN A 239 -4.83 -11.78 -6.36
CA GLN A 239 -4.26 -11.26 -5.13
C GLN A 239 -5.26 -10.36 -4.38
N ALA A 240 -5.98 -9.47 -5.07
CA ALA A 240 -7.02 -8.64 -4.45
C ALA A 240 -8.19 -9.45 -3.85
N PHE A 241 -8.61 -10.52 -4.54
CA PHE A 241 -9.60 -11.48 -3.99
C PHE A 241 -9.05 -12.16 -2.72
N ARG A 242 -7.81 -12.68 -2.75
CA ARG A 242 -7.23 -13.42 -1.61
C ARG A 242 -6.77 -12.52 -0.45
N ARG A 243 -6.55 -11.22 -0.66
CA ARG A 243 -6.44 -10.21 0.41
C ARG A 243 -7.77 -9.97 1.12
N SER A 244 -8.88 -10.10 0.39
CA SER A 244 -10.26 -9.87 0.88
C SER A 244 -10.90 -11.10 1.53
N ILE A 245 -10.16 -12.19 1.76
CA ILE A 245 -10.63 -13.38 2.49
C ILE A 245 -9.70 -13.58 3.68
N GLY A 246 -10.26 -13.52 4.88
CA GLY A 246 -9.53 -13.65 6.14
C GLY A 246 -9.68 -15.04 6.73
N VAL A 247 -8.59 -15.57 7.29
CA VAL A 247 -8.60 -16.78 8.11
C VAL A 247 -8.31 -16.34 9.54
N ARG A 248 -9.29 -16.53 10.43
CA ARG A 248 -9.16 -16.31 11.87
C ARG A 248 -8.71 -17.63 12.51
N ILE A 249 -7.45 -17.68 12.90
CA ILE A 249 -6.85 -18.81 13.62
C ILE A 249 -6.96 -18.52 15.11
N LYS A 250 -7.37 -19.53 15.89
CA LYS A 250 -7.44 -19.48 17.36
C LYS A 250 -6.30 -20.34 17.92
N GLU A 251 -5.34 -19.74 18.62
CA GLU A 251 -4.22 -20.45 19.24
C GLU A 251 -4.23 -20.27 20.76
N GLU A 252 -4.33 -21.38 21.50
CA GLU A 252 -4.19 -21.36 22.96
C GLU A 252 -2.70 -21.36 23.35
N THR A 253 -2.26 -20.30 24.02
CA THR A 253 -0.87 -20.16 24.49
C THR A 253 -0.81 -20.16 26.01
N GLU A 254 0.17 -20.87 26.58
CA GLU A 254 0.50 -20.77 28.01
C GLU A 254 1.55 -19.65 28.18
N ILE A 255 1.12 -18.54 28.76
CA ILE A 255 1.98 -17.37 29.03
C ILE A 255 2.28 -17.29 30.53
N ILE A 256 3.51 -16.94 30.85
CA ILE A 256 3.98 -16.64 32.21
C ILE A 256 4.16 -15.13 32.32
N GLU A 257 3.54 -14.50 33.31
CA GLU A 257 3.52 -13.04 33.48
C GLU A 257 3.86 -12.67 34.92
N GLY A 258 4.87 -11.81 35.12
CA GLY A 258 5.29 -11.40 36.47
C GLY A 258 6.36 -10.31 36.49
N GLU A 259 6.57 -9.74 37.68
CA GLU A 259 7.74 -8.92 38.01
C GLU A 259 8.95 -9.82 38.29
N VAL A 260 10.12 -9.45 37.74
CA VAL A 260 11.40 -10.11 37.99
C VAL A 260 11.96 -9.67 39.34
N VAL A 261 11.94 -10.56 40.33
CA VAL A 261 12.54 -10.32 41.65
C VAL A 261 14.06 -10.42 41.58
N GLU A 262 14.59 -11.46 40.94
CA GLU A 262 16.03 -11.72 40.79
C GLU A 262 16.32 -12.55 39.53
N ILE A 263 17.52 -12.37 38.95
CA ILE A 263 18.06 -13.25 37.88
C ILE A 263 19.47 -13.69 38.28
N GLN A 264 19.65 -14.99 38.52
CA GLN A 264 20.95 -15.62 38.75
C GLN A 264 21.38 -16.32 37.47
N ILE A 265 22.65 -16.14 37.05
CA ILE A 265 23.17 -16.75 35.81
C ILE A 265 24.57 -17.31 36.09
N ASP A 266 24.64 -18.63 36.30
CA ASP A 266 25.87 -19.36 36.49
C ASP A 266 26.61 -19.50 35.15
N ARG A 267 27.79 -18.87 35.08
CA ARG A 267 28.71 -18.98 33.95
C ARG A 267 29.95 -19.77 34.42
N PRO A 268 30.26 -20.93 33.83
CA PRO A 268 31.46 -21.67 34.18
C PRO A 268 32.70 -20.82 33.86
N ALA A 269 33.67 -20.78 34.79
CA ALA A 269 34.80 -19.86 34.76
C ALA A 269 35.72 -19.99 33.53
N THR A 270 35.68 -21.14 32.84
CA THR A 270 36.39 -21.40 31.58
C THR A 270 35.74 -20.76 30.35
N GLY A 271 34.52 -20.22 30.46
CA GLY A 271 33.73 -19.68 29.35
C GLY A 271 33.13 -20.73 28.41
N THR A 272 33.68 -21.94 28.40
CA THR A 272 33.28 -23.09 27.57
C THR A 272 32.39 -24.07 28.31
N GLY A 273 31.12 -23.70 28.52
CA GLY A 273 30.12 -24.62 29.07
C GLY A 273 28.69 -24.07 28.97
N THR A 274 27.71 -24.94 29.23
CA THR A 274 26.29 -24.58 29.21
C THR A 274 25.98 -23.62 30.36
N LYS A 275 25.50 -22.41 30.02
CA LYS A 275 24.95 -21.45 30.98
C LYS A 275 23.72 -22.08 31.63
N VAL A 276 23.66 -22.04 32.95
CA VAL A 276 22.47 -22.37 33.76
C VAL A 276 22.12 -21.12 34.56
N GLY A 277 20.90 -20.99 35.04
CA GLY A 277 20.49 -19.84 35.84
C GLY A 277 19.17 -20.07 36.52
N LYS A 278 18.75 -19.09 37.34
CA LYS A 278 17.47 -19.08 38.04
C LYS A 278 16.80 -17.73 37.87
N LEU A 279 15.48 -17.76 37.74
CA LEU A 279 14.64 -16.58 37.58
C LEU A 279 13.54 -16.62 38.63
N THR A 280 13.55 -15.65 39.54
CA THR A 280 12.48 -15.49 40.52
C THR A 280 11.46 -14.51 39.95
N LEU A 281 10.23 -14.98 39.69
CA LEU A 281 9.10 -14.19 39.20
C LEU A 281 8.05 -14.03 40.29
N LYS A 282 7.35 -12.90 40.28
CA LYS A 282 6.34 -12.53 41.27
C LYS A 282 5.10 -11.87 40.66
N THR A 283 3.92 -12.31 41.07
CA THR A 283 2.66 -11.57 40.98
C THR A 283 2.29 -11.02 42.36
N THR A 284 1.19 -10.30 42.48
CA THR A 284 0.68 -9.86 43.80
C THR A 284 0.26 -11.02 44.71
N GLU A 285 -0.09 -12.18 44.12
CA GLU A 285 -0.57 -13.36 44.85
C GLU A 285 0.52 -14.42 45.11
N MET A 286 1.48 -14.61 44.20
CA MET A 286 2.45 -15.71 44.26
C MET A 286 3.86 -15.32 43.79
N GLU A 287 4.86 -16.02 44.32
CA GLU A 287 6.27 -15.85 43.98
C GLU A 287 6.89 -17.23 43.71
N THR A 288 7.54 -17.40 42.57
CA THR A 288 8.02 -18.71 42.08
C THR A 288 9.42 -18.59 41.46
N ILE A 289 10.20 -19.67 41.58
CA ILE A 289 11.56 -19.76 41.05
C ILE A 289 11.57 -20.74 39.88
N TYR A 290 12.06 -20.29 38.72
CA TYR A 290 12.23 -21.10 37.52
C TYR A 290 13.71 -21.32 37.21
N ASP A 291 14.12 -22.58 37.01
CA ASP A 291 15.44 -22.89 36.47
C ASP A 291 15.48 -22.58 34.96
N LEU A 292 16.53 -21.86 34.53
CA LEU A 292 16.71 -21.37 33.17
C LEU A 292 17.69 -22.23 32.36
N GLY A 293 17.23 -22.76 31.24
CA GLY A 293 18.10 -23.32 30.21
C GLY A 293 18.81 -22.23 29.38
N ALA A 294 19.97 -22.56 28.81
CA ALA A 294 20.84 -21.62 28.08
C ALA A 294 20.12 -20.73 27.03
N LYS A 295 19.13 -21.27 26.30
CA LYS A 295 18.33 -20.51 25.31
C LYS A 295 17.54 -19.36 25.96
N MET A 296 16.96 -19.58 27.15
CA MET A 296 16.22 -18.56 27.88
C MET A 296 17.14 -17.49 28.46
N ILE A 297 18.33 -17.89 28.93
CA ILE A 297 19.38 -16.96 29.38
C ILE A 297 19.83 -16.04 28.24
N GLU A 298 19.93 -16.56 27.02
CA GLU A 298 20.26 -15.77 25.84
C GLU A 298 19.11 -14.86 25.40
N ALA A 299 17.86 -15.28 25.51
CA ALA A 299 16.69 -14.42 25.30
C ALA A 299 16.61 -13.26 26.33
N LEU A 300 16.75 -13.55 27.63
CA LEU A 300 16.81 -12.54 28.70
C LEU A 300 17.95 -11.54 28.48
N SER A 301 19.14 -12.04 28.09
CA SER A 301 20.32 -11.21 27.81
C SER A 301 20.17 -10.37 26.52
N LYS A 302 19.36 -10.81 25.55
CA LYS A 302 19.07 -10.08 24.31
C LYS A 302 18.10 -8.93 24.56
N GLU A 303 17.00 -9.21 25.27
CA GLU A 303 15.99 -8.20 25.64
C GLU A 303 16.42 -7.33 26.84
N LYS A 304 17.61 -7.59 27.41
CA LYS A 304 18.24 -6.86 28.52
C LYS A 304 17.35 -6.75 29.76
N VAL A 305 16.73 -7.86 30.13
CA VAL A 305 15.87 -7.96 31.32
C VAL A 305 16.71 -7.80 32.60
N GLN A 306 16.18 -7.04 33.55
CA GLN A 306 16.77 -6.72 34.85
C GLN A 306 15.79 -6.98 35.99
N ALA A 307 16.28 -6.98 37.22
CA ALA A 307 15.44 -6.97 38.41
C ALA A 307 14.52 -5.73 38.44
N GLY A 308 13.26 -5.95 38.80
CA GLY A 308 12.18 -4.96 38.75
C GLY A 308 11.54 -4.76 37.38
N ASP A 309 11.93 -5.52 36.34
CA ASP A 309 11.19 -5.51 35.07
C ASP A 309 9.92 -6.37 35.16
N VAL A 310 8.85 -5.94 34.49
CA VAL A 310 7.65 -6.75 34.27
C VAL A 310 7.74 -7.40 32.89
N ILE A 311 7.70 -8.72 32.84
CA ILE A 311 7.89 -9.51 31.61
C ILE A 311 6.76 -10.51 31.38
N THR A 312 6.50 -10.79 30.11
CA THR A 312 5.72 -11.95 29.65
C THR A 312 6.63 -12.93 28.94
N ILE A 313 6.59 -14.19 29.33
CA ILE A 313 7.28 -15.32 28.71
C ILE A 313 6.24 -16.24 28.10
N ASP A 314 6.29 -16.45 26.79
CA ASP A 314 5.56 -17.53 26.13
C ASP A 314 6.31 -18.85 26.31
N LYS A 315 5.64 -19.81 26.96
CA LYS A 315 6.19 -21.13 27.34
C LYS A 315 6.40 -22.05 26.14
N ALA A 316 5.62 -21.88 25.06
CA ALA A 316 5.70 -22.69 23.85
C ALA A 316 6.70 -22.10 22.85
N THR A 317 6.70 -20.78 22.64
CA THR A 317 7.64 -20.18 21.67
C THR A 317 9.02 -19.87 22.25
N GLY A 318 9.13 -19.68 23.57
CA GLY A 318 10.33 -19.17 24.25
C GLY A 318 10.55 -17.67 24.07
N LYS A 319 9.55 -16.95 23.53
CA LYS A 319 9.60 -15.49 23.33
C LYS A 319 9.41 -14.79 24.68
N ILE A 320 10.36 -13.92 25.02
CA ILE A 320 10.28 -13.03 26.18
C ILE A 320 9.94 -11.64 25.65
N SER A 321 9.02 -10.94 26.31
CA SER A 321 8.67 -9.55 26.00
C SER A 321 8.60 -8.73 27.27
N LYS A 322 9.35 -7.63 27.30
CA LYS A 322 9.36 -6.67 28.42
C LYS A 322 8.18 -5.71 28.28
N LEU A 323 7.24 -5.76 29.23
CA LEU A 323 6.09 -4.85 29.26
C LEU A 323 6.50 -3.46 29.78
N GLY A 324 7.36 -3.43 30.81
CA GLY A 324 7.85 -2.22 31.44
C GLY A 324 8.68 -2.50 32.69
N ARG A 325 8.71 -1.54 33.61
CA ARG A 325 9.34 -1.66 34.94
C ARG A 325 8.31 -1.47 36.05
N SER A 326 8.46 -2.18 37.17
CA SER A 326 7.58 -2.04 38.33
C SER A 326 7.69 -0.66 38.97
N PHE A 327 6.57 -0.16 39.49
CA PHE A 327 6.55 1.09 40.26
C PHE A 327 7.28 0.98 41.61
N THR A 328 7.35 -0.23 42.18
CA THR A 328 8.02 -0.56 43.44
C THR A 328 9.52 -0.31 43.38
N ARG A 329 10.18 -0.74 42.28
CA ARG A 329 11.63 -0.62 42.06
C ARG A 329 12.02 0.53 41.12
N ALA A 330 11.12 1.50 40.95
CA ALA A 330 11.33 2.67 40.10
C ALA A 330 12.43 3.62 40.63
N ARG A 331 12.75 3.57 41.93
CA ARG A 331 13.70 4.48 42.61
C ARG A 331 15.14 3.96 42.68
N ASP A 332 15.38 2.67 42.43
CA ASP A 332 16.67 2.04 42.70
C ASP A 332 17.74 2.32 41.62
N TYR A 333 17.36 3.06 40.58
CA TYR A 333 18.22 3.39 39.43
C TYR A 333 18.13 4.87 39.09
N ASP A 334 19.21 5.60 39.34
CA ASP A 334 19.33 7.04 39.07
C ASP A 334 19.45 7.34 37.55
N ALA A 335 20.15 6.47 36.81
CA ALA A 335 20.38 6.59 35.37
C ALA A 335 19.24 6.03 34.49
N MET A 336 17.98 6.40 34.79
CA MET A 336 16.82 5.94 34.02
C MET A 336 16.66 6.67 32.68
N GLY A 337 16.65 5.93 31.58
CA GLY A 337 16.38 6.48 30.26
C GLY A 337 14.93 6.94 30.11
N ALA A 338 14.71 8.10 29.46
CA ALA A 338 13.42 8.79 29.30
C ALA A 338 12.37 8.06 28.42
N GLN A 339 12.48 6.75 28.25
CA GLN A 339 11.59 5.84 27.51
C GLN A 339 11.16 4.63 28.37
N THR A 340 11.53 4.60 29.65
CA THR A 340 11.17 3.53 30.58
C THR A 340 9.68 3.62 30.96
N LYS A 341 8.86 2.75 30.39
CA LYS A 341 7.44 2.63 30.75
C LYS A 341 7.31 1.93 32.09
N PHE A 342 6.62 2.56 33.04
CA PHE A 342 6.25 1.94 34.31
C PHE A 342 4.92 1.20 34.18
N VAL A 343 4.85 0.02 34.77
CA VAL A 343 3.73 -0.92 34.73
C VAL A 343 3.52 -1.46 36.15
N GLN A 344 2.27 -1.73 36.54
CA GLN A 344 1.97 -2.31 37.85
C GLN A 344 2.43 -3.77 37.92
N CYS A 345 2.66 -4.28 39.13
CA CYS A 345 2.92 -5.70 39.35
C CYS A 345 1.71 -6.51 38.87
N PRO A 346 1.86 -7.56 38.04
CA PRO A 346 0.72 -8.31 37.54
C PRO A 346 -0.06 -9.00 38.67
N ASP A 347 -1.39 -9.00 38.57
CA ASP A 347 -2.28 -9.71 39.50
C ASP A 347 -2.61 -11.14 39.03
N GLY A 348 -3.05 -11.98 39.97
CA GLY A 348 -3.51 -13.35 39.72
C GLY A 348 -2.39 -14.39 39.66
N GLU A 349 -2.75 -15.57 39.13
CA GLU A 349 -1.82 -16.67 38.87
C GLU A 349 -0.73 -16.28 37.87
N LEU A 350 0.50 -16.75 38.14
CA LEU A 350 1.69 -16.37 37.39
C LEU A 350 1.83 -17.09 36.03
N GLN A 351 1.16 -18.24 35.86
CA GLN A 351 1.01 -18.93 34.57
C GLN A 351 -0.46 -18.84 34.11
N LYS A 352 -0.74 -18.09 33.04
CA LYS A 352 -2.08 -17.83 32.52
C LYS A 352 -2.25 -18.53 31.16
N ARG A 353 -3.43 -19.08 30.89
CA ARG A 353 -3.81 -19.53 29.54
C ARG A 353 -4.46 -18.38 28.79
N ARG A 354 -4.02 -18.14 27.57
CA ARG A 354 -4.53 -17.08 26.71
C ARG A 354 -4.81 -17.62 25.31
N GLU A 355 -6.09 -17.61 24.94
CA GLU A 355 -6.49 -17.68 23.54
C GLU A 355 -6.00 -16.41 22.84
N VAL A 356 -5.17 -16.56 21.81
CA VAL A 356 -4.75 -15.48 20.92
C VAL A 356 -5.42 -15.72 19.57
N VAL A 357 -6.19 -14.72 19.13
CA VAL A 357 -6.96 -14.77 17.90
C VAL A 357 -6.22 -13.98 16.83
N HIS A 358 -5.68 -14.68 15.84
CA HIS A 358 -4.94 -14.09 14.72
C HIS A 358 -5.77 -14.13 13.45
N THR A 359 -6.10 -12.97 12.88
CA THR A 359 -6.71 -12.85 11.55
C THR A 359 -5.62 -12.57 10.52
N VAL A 360 -5.48 -13.45 9.52
CA VAL A 360 -4.48 -13.38 8.45
C VAL A 360 -5.19 -13.58 7.10
N SER A 361 -4.85 -12.83 6.06
CA SER A 361 -5.46 -13.01 4.73
C SER A 361 -4.89 -14.23 3.99
N LEU A 362 -5.68 -14.83 3.10
CA LEU A 362 -5.19 -15.93 2.24
C LEU A 362 -3.98 -15.52 1.39
N HIS A 363 -3.90 -14.25 0.98
CA HIS A 363 -2.76 -13.73 0.23
C HIS A 363 -1.46 -13.66 1.05
N GLU A 364 -1.53 -13.35 2.35
CA GLU A 364 -0.33 -13.38 3.20
C GLU A 364 0.17 -14.81 3.38
N ILE A 365 -0.75 -15.78 3.55
CA ILE A 365 -0.42 -17.20 3.61
C ILE A 365 0.19 -17.68 2.28
N ASP A 366 -0.34 -17.25 1.12
CA ASP A 366 0.24 -17.51 -0.20
C ASP A 366 1.71 -17.06 -0.28
N VAL A 367 1.97 -15.78 0.00
CA VAL A 367 3.30 -15.17 -0.17
C VAL A 367 4.32 -15.78 0.79
N ILE A 368 3.94 -16.02 2.05
CA ILE A 368 4.81 -16.64 3.06
C ILE A 368 5.22 -18.07 2.66
N ASN A 369 4.31 -18.86 2.10
CA ASN A 369 4.62 -20.23 1.66
C ASN A 369 5.28 -20.29 0.27
N SER A 370 5.14 -19.25 -0.57
CA SER A 370 5.70 -19.22 -1.93
C SER A 370 7.21 -18.95 -2.00
N ARG A 371 7.83 -18.34 -0.98
CA ARG A 371 9.26 -17.96 -0.99
C ARG A 371 9.89 -18.17 0.39
N THR A 372 11.15 -18.61 0.48
CA THR A 372 11.88 -18.85 1.75
C THR A 372 12.05 -17.60 2.63
N GLN A 373 11.85 -16.39 2.06
CA GLN A 373 11.77 -15.12 2.79
C GLN A 373 10.46 -14.36 2.47
N GLY A 374 9.36 -15.07 2.21
CA GLY A 374 8.07 -14.50 1.79
C GLY A 374 7.52 -13.44 2.76
N PHE A 375 7.80 -13.56 4.06
CA PHE A 375 7.43 -12.52 5.03
C PHE A 375 8.01 -11.13 4.69
N LEU A 376 9.23 -11.06 4.13
CA LEU A 376 9.83 -9.78 3.74
C LEU A 376 9.21 -9.21 2.45
N ALA A 377 8.77 -10.08 1.54
CA ALA A 377 8.10 -9.70 0.29
C ALA A 377 6.78 -8.94 0.52
N LEU A 378 6.06 -9.26 1.61
CA LEU A 378 4.86 -8.54 2.04
C LEU A 378 5.13 -7.05 2.34
N PHE A 379 6.34 -6.69 2.78
CA PHE A 379 6.71 -5.29 3.08
C PHE A 379 7.42 -4.59 1.92
N SER A 380 8.07 -5.33 1.00
CA SER A 380 8.72 -4.74 -0.17
C SER A 380 7.80 -4.57 -1.38
N GLY A 381 6.69 -5.31 -1.44
CA GLY A 381 5.79 -5.36 -2.59
C GLY A 381 6.21 -6.33 -3.70
N ASP A 382 7.45 -6.85 -3.68
CA ASP A 382 7.93 -7.91 -4.58
C ASP A 382 7.36 -9.28 -4.15
N THR A 383 6.05 -9.44 -4.31
CA THR A 383 5.38 -10.75 -4.23
C THR A 383 5.58 -11.52 -5.54
N GLY A 384 5.64 -10.82 -6.67
CA GLY A 384 5.60 -11.40 -8.02
C GLY A 384 4.28 -12.13 -8.29
N GLU A 385 4.28 -13.02 -9.28
CA GLU A 385 3.17 -13.94 -9.55
C GLU A 385 3.29 -15.22 -8.71
N ILE A 386 2.20 -15.67 -8.09
CA ILE A 386 2.18 -16.83 -7.21
C ILE A 386 1.62 -18.05 -7.95
N LYS A 387 2.33 -19.17 -7.90
CA LYS A 387 1.94 -20.41 -8.58
C LYS A 387 0.59 -20.97 -8.12
N PRO A 388 -0.24 -21.54 -9.01
CA PRO A 388 -1.52 -22.13 -8.65
C PRO A 388 -1.35 -23.32 -7.70
N GLU A 389 -0.31 -24.14 -7.86
CA GLU A 389 -0.04 -25.32 -7.00
C GLU A 389 0.03 -24.94 -5.50
N VAL A 390 0.62 -23.78 -5.19
CA VAL A 390 0.77 -23.28 -3.81
C VAL A 390 -0.59 -22.85 -3.25
N ARG A 391 -1.41 -22.19 -4.08
CA ARG A 391 -2.77 -21.76 -3.69
C ARG A 391 -3.70 -22.95 -3.45
N GLU A 392 -3.63 -23.97 -4.29
CA GLU A 392 -4.41 -25.20 -4.13
C GLU A 392 -4.03 -25.94 -2.83
N GLN A 393 -2.74 -26.08 -2.53
CA GLN A 393 -2.27 -26.65 -1.27
C GLN A 393 -2.70 -25.84 -0.03
N ILE A 394 -2.74 -24.50 -0.13
CA ILE A 394 -3.21 -23.63 0.95
C ILE A 394 -4.72 -23.74 1.12
N ASN A 395 -5.48 -23.76 0.02
CA ASN A 395 -6.94 -23.93 0.08
C ASN A 395 -7.32 -25.25 0.73
N ALA A 396 -6.61 -26.35 0.43
CA ALA A 396 -6.80 -27.64 1.08
C ALA A 396 -6.52 -27.59 2.59
N LYS A 397 -5.42 -26.97 3.02
CA LYS A 397 -5.09 -26.81 4.46
C LYS A 397 -6.06 -25.90 5.20
N VAL A 398 -6.58 -24.86 4.56
CA VAL A 398 -7.59 -23.97 5.16
C VAL A 398 -8.95 -24.66 5.26
N ALA A 399 -9.28 -25.57 4.34
CA ALA A 399 -10.44 -26.46 4.48
C ALA A 399 -10.23 -27.45 5.65
N GLU A 400 -9.07 -28.11 5.73
CA GLU A 400 -8.68 -28.99 6.85
C GLU A 400 -8.81 -28.27 8.20
N TRP A 401 -8.22 -27.08 8.38
CA TRP A 401 -8.32 -26.31 9.62
C TRP A 401 -9.75 -25.83 9.96
N ARG A 402 -10.62 -25.68 8.95
CA ARG A 402 -12.03 -25.36 9.12
C ARG A 402 -12.84 -26.58 9.56
N GLU A 403 -12.55 -27.76 9.02
CA GLU A 403 -13.15 -29.03 9.44
C GLU A 403 -12.68 -29.45 10.84
N GLU A 404 -11.42 -29.20 11.19
CA GLU A 404 -10.87 -29.37 12.54
C GLU A 404 -11.35 -28.30 13.55
N GLY A 405 -12.03 -27.23 13.11
CA GLY A 405 -12.47 -26.12 13.96
C GLY A 405 -11.36 -25.21 14.50
N LYS A 406 -10.11 -25.37 14.05
CA LYS A 406 -8.95 -24.54 14.45
C LYS A 406 -8.95 -23.16 13.79
N ALA A 407 -9.61 -23.04 12.64
CA ALA A 407 -9.71 -21.80 11.88
C ALA A 407 -11.14 -21.52 11.39
N GLU A 408 -11.54 -20.26 11.48
CA GLU A 408 -12.78 -19.71 10.94
C GLU A 408 -12.44 -18.86 9.71
N VAL A 409 -13.10 -19.10 8.57
CA VAL A 409 -12.88 -18.28 7.37
C VAL A 409 -13.93 -17.18 7.28
N ILE A 410 -13.47 -15.93 7.24
CA ILE A 410 -14.28 -14.71 7.20
C ILE A 410 -14.31 -14.20 5.75
N PRO A 411 -15.45 -14.23 5.06
CA PRO A 411 -15.61 -13.54 3.79
C PRO A 411 -15.56 -12.03 4.04
N GLY A 412 -14.57 -11.36 3.45
CA GLY A 412 -14.45 -9.92 3.50
C GLY A 412 -15.14 -9.23 2.33
N VAL A 413 -14.75 -7.99 2.11
CA VAL A 413 -15.24 -7.14 1.02
C VAL A 413 -14.09 -6.68 0.13
N LEU A 414 -14.26 -6.84 -1.17
CA LEU A 414 -13.39 -6.27 -2.20
C LEU A 414 -14.09 -5.05 -2.80
N PHE A 415 -13.54 -3.86 -2.61
CA PHE A 415 -14.01 -2.62 -3.23
C PHE A 415 -13.14 -2.25 -4.44
N ILE A 416 -13.77 -2.04 -5.61
CA ILE A 416 -13.11 -1.57 -6.84
C ILE A 416 -13.71 -0.22 -7.25
N ASP A 417 -12.96 0.87 -7.07
CA ASP A 417 -13.37 2.18 -7.61
C ASP A 417 -13.01 2.31 -9.11
N GLU A 418 -13.72 3.20 -9.80
CA GLU A 418 -13.59 3.45 -11.24
C GLU A 418 -13.60 2.18 -12.12
N VAL A 419 -14.47 1.21 -11.79
CA VAL A 419 -14.53 -0.13 -12.45
C VAL A 419 -14.61 -0.09 -13.98
N HIS A 420 -15.17 0.98 -14.55
CA HIS A 420 -15.23 1.23 -15.99
C HIS A 420 -13.85 1.38 -16.68
N MET A 421 -12.77 1.46 -15.90
CA MET A 421 -11.38 1.44 -16.36
C MET A 421 -10.83 0.03 -16.58
N LEU A 422 -11.56 -1.04 -16.19
CA LEU A 422 -11.19 -2.42 -16.50
C LEU A 422 -11.48 -2.79 -17.97
N ASP A 423 -10.97 -3.95 -18.38
CA ASP A 423 -11.14 -4.53 -19.71
C ASP A 423 -11.97 -5.82 -19.69
N ILE A 424 -12.37 -6.28 -20.88
CA ILE A 424 -13.20 -7.47 -21.06
C ILE A 424 -12.57 -8.76 -20.50
N GLU A 425 -11.24 -8.86 -20.48
CA GLU A 425 -10.52 -9.99 -19.87
C GLU A 425 -10.68 -9.98 -18.35
N SER A 426 -10.49 -8.81 -17.73
CA SER A 426 -10.71 -8.59 -16.30
C SER A 426 -12.15 -8.92 -15.89
N PHE A 427 -13.15 -8.51 -16.68
CA PHE A 427 -14.55 -8.86 -16.42
C PHE A 427 -14.86 -10.35 -16.60
N SER A 428 -14.22 -11.00 -17.57
CA SER A 428 -14.36 -12.45 -17.79
C SER A 428 -13.76 -13.25 -16.62
N PHE A 429 -12.62 -12.78 -16.07
CA PHE A 429 -12.05 -13.32 -14.85
C PHE A 429 -12.97 -13.09 -13.63
N LEU A 430 -13.49 -11.88 -13.44
CA LEU A 430 -14.40 -11.53 -12.34
C LEU A 430 -15.66 -12.40 -12.33
N ASN A 431 -16.28 -12.64 -13.49
CA ASN A 431 -17.47 -13.50 -13.59
C ASN A 431 -17.21 -14.92 -13.08
N ARG A 432 -16.05 -15.51 -13.40
CA ARG A 432 -15.65 -16.84 -12.91
C ARG A 432 -15.21 -16.81 -11.43
N ALA A 433 -14.54 -15.75 -10.99
CA ALA A 433 -14.08 -15.63 -9.60
C ALA A 433 -15.25 -15.50 -8.60
N LEU A 434 -16.34 -14.87 -9.02
CA LEU A 434 -17.60 -14.76 -8.26
C LEU A 434 -18.39 -16.08 -8.17
N GLU A 435 -18.10 -17.08 -9.00
CA GLU A 435 -18.76 -18.39 -8.95
C GLU A 435 -18.16 -19.34 -7.89
N SER A 436 -17.21 -18.87 -7.06
CA SER A 436 -16.62 -19.63 -5.97
C SER A 436 -17.34 -19.41 -4.63
N ASP A 437 -17.62 -20.49 -3.89
CA ASP A 437 -18.24 -20.44 -2.56
C ASP A 437 -17.47 -19.58 -1.54
N MET A 438 -16.16 -19.42 -1.75
CA MET A 438 -15.27 -18.65 -0.89
C MET A 438 -15.06 -17.20 -1.39
N ALA A 439 -15.81 -16.76 -2.41
CA ALA A 439 -15.66 -15.43 -2.98
C ALA A 439 -16.09 -14.32 -1.99
N PRO A 440 -15.27 -13.28 -1.78
CA PRO A 440 -15.63 -12.11 -0.97
C PRO A 440 -16.72 -11.30 -1.67
N VAL A 441 -17.48 -10.49 -0.91
CA VAL A 441 -18.51 -9.64 -1.52
C VAL A 441 -17.86 -8.50 -2.28
N LEU A 442 -18.08 -8.47 -3.60
CA LEU A 442 -17.49 -7.51 -4.51
C LEU A 442 -18.38 -6.26 -4.60
N ILE A 443 -17.84 -5.10 -4.24
CA ILE A 443 -18.48 -3.79 -4.38
C ILE A 443 -17.71 -2.99 -5.42
N MET A 444 -18.38 -2.58 -6.50
CA MET A 444 -17.78 -1.80 -7.58
C MET A 444 -18.39 -0.40 -7.62
N ALA A 445 -17.60 0.63 -7.90
CA ALA A 445 -18.09 1.99 -8.09
C ALA A 445 -17.86 2.50 -9.52
N THR A 446 -18.85 3.21 -10.05
CA THR A 446 -18.76 3.85 -11.38
C THR A 446 -19.32 5.26 -11.38
N ASN A 447 -18.63 6.16 -12.09
CA ASN A 447 -19.05 7.54 -12.37
C ASN A 447 -19.52 7.74 -13.81
N ARG A 448 -19.53 6.70 -14.66
CA ARG A 448 -19.93 6.78 -16.08
C ARG A 448 -21.32 6.20 -16.32
N GLY A 449 -22.09 6.89 -17.17
CA GLY A 449 -23.43 6.46 -17.61
C GLY A 449 -23.37 5.39 -18.71
N ILE A 450 -23.02 5.79 -19.94
CA ILE A 450 -22.77 4.87 -21.06
C ILE A 450 -21.34 5.10 -21.54
N THR A 451 -20.54 4.04 -21.65
CA THR A 451 -19.15 4.12 -22.13
C THR A 451 -18.75 2.86 -22.91
N ARG A 452 -17.62 2.91 -23.60
CA ARG A 452 -17.05 1.76 -24.34
C ARG A 452 -16.34 0.82 -23.37
N ILE A 453 -16.61 -0.49 -23.45
CA ILE A 453 -15.87 -1.51 -22.66
C ILE A 453 -14.45 -1.62 -23.25
N ARG A 454 -13.40 -1.46 -22.43
CA ARG A 454 -12.01 -1.51 -22.90
C ARG A 454 -11.70 -2.91 -23.46
N GLY A 455 -10.95 -2.95 -24.57
CA GLY A 455 -10.70 -4.16 -25.36
C GLY A 455 -11.76 -4.45 -26.44
N THR A 456 -13.00 -3.96 -26.31
CA THR A 456 -14.08 -4.19 -27.30
C THR A 456 -14.32 -2.96 -28.18
N ALA A 457 -15.21 -3.06 -29.18
CA ALA A 457 -15.75 -1.90 -29.92
C ALA A 457 -17.05 -1.34 -29.31
N HIS A 458 -17.72 -2.10 -28.42
CA HIS A 458 -19.11 -1.85 -28.04
C HIS A 458 -19.23 -0.86 -26.87
N ARG A 459 -20.34 -0.12 -26.85
CA ARG A 459 -20.76 0.72 -25.72
C ARG A 459 -21.80 -0.03 -24.89
N SER A 460 -21.72 0.10 -23.58
CA SER A 460 -22.65 -0.51 -22.63
C SER A 460 -22.98 0.45 -21.47
N PRO A 461 -24.04 0.18 -20.70
CA PRO A 461 -24.25 0.82 -19.40
C PRO A 461 -23.02 0.61 -18.51
N HIS A 462 -22.60 1.68 -17.84
CA HIS A 462 -21.50 1.71 -16.86
C HIS A 462 -20.11 1.27 -17.34
N GLY A 463 -19.96 0.82 -18.59
CA GLY A 463 -18.73 0.24 -19.12
C GLY A 463 -18.54 -1.24 -18.79
N LEU A 464 -19.60 -1.91 -18.33
CA LEU A 464 -19.59 -3.32 -17.94
C LEU A 464 -20.21 -4.21 -19.03
N PRO A 465 -19.83 -5.50 -19.15
CA PRO A 465 -20.55 -6.47 -19.97
C PRO A 465 -21.98 -6.68 -19.44
N LEU A 466 -22.92 -7.02 -20.33
CA LEU A 466 -24.31 -7.31 -19.95
C LEU A 466 -24.38 -8.53 -19.03
N ASP A 467 -23.57 -9.56 -19.31
CA ASP A 467 -23.51 -10.83 -18.55
C ASP A 467 -23.08 -10.63 -17.09
N LEU A 468 -22.37 -9.53 -16.80
CA LEU A 468 -22.02 -9.10 -15.44
C LEU A 468 -23.10 -8.16 -14.87
N LEU A 469 -23.65 -7.24 -15.65
CA LEU A 469 -24.75 -6.34 -15.22
C LEU A 469 -25.97 -7.11 -14.72
N ASP A 470 -26.37 -8.19 -15.41
CA ASP A 470 -27.51 -9.02 -15.02
C ASP A 470 -27.27 -9.81 -13.71
N ARG A 471 -26.01 -9.92 -13.28
CA ARG A 471 -25.59 -10.51 -11.98
C ARG A 471 -25.46 -9.47 -10.85
N LEU A 472 -25.59 -8.17 -11.15
CA LEU A 472 -25.26 -7.08 -10.21
C LEU A 472 -26.50 -6.43 -9.57
N LEU A 473 -26.43 -6.20 -8.26
CA LEU A 473 -27.35 -5.29 -7.57
C LEU A 473 -26.86 -3.84 -7.72
N ILE A 474 -27.61 -3.00 -8.43
CA ILE A 474 -27.23 -1.61 -8.70
C ILE A 474 -27.83 -0.65 -7.67
N ILE A 475 -26.97 0.06 -6.92
CA ILE A 475 -27.36 1.16 -6.03
C ILE A 475 -27.11 2.49 -6.74
N ALA A 476 -28.18 3.21 -7.04
CA ALA A 476 -28.10 4.58 -7.55
C ALA A 476 -27.89 5.60 -6.41
N THR A 477 -26.99 6.55 -6.61
CA THR A 477 -26.74 7.69 -5.70
C THR A 477 -27.21 9.00 -6.33
N ALA A 478 -27.88 9.84 -5.54
CA ALA A 478 -28.43 11.12 -5.98
C ALA A 478 -27.39 12.27 -5.89
N PRO A 479 -27.54 13.38 -6.63
CA PRO A 479 -26.85 14.63 -6.31
C PRO A 479 -27.35 15.18 -4.95
N TYR A 480 -26.44 15.82 -4.19
CA TYR A 480 -26.77 16.42 -2.90
C TYR A 480 -27.53 17.75 -3.03
N GLY A 481 -28.43 18.03 -2.09
CA GLY A 481 -29.05 19.35 -1.95
C GLY A 481 -28.17 20.37 -1.21
N ASP A 482 -28.48 21.66 -1.35
CA ASP A 482 -27.79 22.78 -0.66
C ASP A 482 -27.57 22.54 0.84
N LYS A 483 -28.64 22.19 1.57
CA LYS A 483 -28.60 21.90 3.01
C LYS A 483 -27.66 20.74 3.35
N GLU A 484 -27.60 19.73 2.50
CA GLU A 484 -26.72 18.57 2.69
C GLU A 484 -25.27 18.94 2.38
N THR A 485 -25.03 19.69 1.31
CA THR A 485 -23.70 20.24 0.96
C THR A 485 -23.13 21.09 2.09
N ARG A 486 -23.92 22.01 2.67
CA ARG A 486 -23.51 22.81 3.84
C ARG A 486 -23.16 21.95 5.05
N GLN A 487 -23.99 20.95 5.35
CA GLN A 487 -23.75 20.05 6.49
C GLN A 487 -22.51 19.18 6.29
N ILE A 488 -22.25 18.69 5.07
CA ILE A 488 -21.03 17.94 4.74
C ILE A 488 -19.78 18.83 4.90
N LEU A 489 -19.83 20.07 4.39
CA LEU A 489 -18.72 21.03 4.54
C LEU A 489 -18.47 21.39 6.01
N LYS A 490 -19.53 21.51 6.82
CA LYS A 490 -19.40 21.74 8.28
C LYS A 490 -18.70 20.57 8.98
N ILE A 491 -19.10 19.33 8.72
CA ILE A 491 -18.42 18.14 9.29
C ILE A 491 -16.95 18.07 8.85
N ARG A 492 -16.57 18.62 7.69
CA ARG A 492 -15.15 18.72 7.30
C ARG A 492 -14.38 19.82 8.01
N CYS A 493 -15.02 20.92 8.34
CA CYS A 493 -14.40 21.94 9.19
C CYS A 493 -14.18 21.42 10.62
N GLU A 494 -15.12 20.61 11.13
CA GLU A 494 -15.01 19.91 12.42
C GLU A 494 -13.91 18.82 12.42
N GLU A 495 -13.71 18.12 11.29
CA GLU A 495 -12.66 17.09 11.13
C GLU A 495 -11.27 17.68 10.84
N GLU A 496 -11.17 18.81 10.13
CA GLU A 496 -9.89 19.49 9.81
C GLU A 496 -9.43 20.52 10.87
N ASP A 497 -10.22 20.71 11.95
CA ASP A 497 -9.99 21.71 13.01
C ASP A 497 -9.87 23.14 12.41
N VAL A 498 -10.93 23.57 11.71
CA VAL A 498 -11.03 24.85 11.00
C VAL A 498 -12.31 25.60 11.38
N GLU A 499 -12.17 26.63 12.20
CA GLU A 499 -13.27 27.55 12.51
C GLU A 499 -13.63 28.42 11.30
N MET A 500 -14.92 28.57 10.98
CA MET A 500 -15.42 29.38 9.87
C MET A 500 -16.64 30.22 10.26
N THR A 501 -16.73 31.42 9.71
CA THR A 501 -17.93 32.26 9.81
C THR A 501 -19.12 31.67 9.05
N GLU A 502 -20.36 31.91 9.49
CA GLU A 502 -21.56 31.40 8.81
C GLU A 502 -21.75 31.97 7.39
N ASP A 503 -21.28 33.18 7.13
CA ASP A 503 -21.21 33.76 5.77
C ASP A 503 -20.18 33.02 4.88
N ALA A 504 -19.06 32.58 5.46
CA ALA A 504 -18.07 31.77 4.75
C ALA A 504 -18.67 30.39 4.37
N TYR A 505 -19.44 29.76 5.25
CA TYR A 505 -20.20 28.54 4.91
C TYR A 505 -21.21 28.76 3.78
N ALA A 506 -21.94 29.88 3.76
CA ALA A 506 -22.90 30.18 2.70
C ALA A 506 -22.20 30.33 1.33
N VAL A 507 -21.08 31.06 1.28
CA VAL A 507 -20.28 31.23 0.05
C VAL A 507 -19.64 29.90 -0.39
N LEU A 508 -19.10 29.11 0.54
CA LEU A 508 -18.47 27.82 0.21
C LEU A 508 -19.48 26.78 -0.26
N THR A 509 -20.68 26.74 0.33
CA THR A 509 -21.78 25.86 -0.09
C THR A 509 -22.18 26.18 -1.53
N ARG A 510 -22.35 27.46 -1.86
CA ARG A 510 -22.63 27.91 -3.23
C ARG A 510 -21.55 27.48 -4.22
N ILE A 511 -20.27 27.67 -3.88
CA ILE A 511 -19.14 27.20 -4.72
C ILE A 511 -19.19 25.67 -4.90
N GLY A 512 -19.53 24.91 -3.86
CA GLY A 512 -19.65 23.46 -3.90
C GLY A 512 -20.79 22.94 -4.80
N LEU A 513 -21.87 23.72 -4.95
CA LEU A 513 -22.98 23.45 -5.88
C LEU A 513 -22.66 23.89 -7.32
N GLU A 514 -22.02 25.04 -7.49
CA GLU A 514 -21.68 25.60 -8.82
C GLU A 514 -20.47 24.89 -9.48
N THR A 515 -19.61 24.22 -8.70
CA THR A 515 -18.39 23.54 -9.21
C THR A 515 -18.35 22.05 -8.82
N SER A 516 -17.75 21.71 -7.68
CA SER A 516 -17.83 20.36 -7.09
C SER A 516 -17.54 20.36 -5.59
N LEU A 517 -18.14 19.41 -4.88
CA LEU A 517 -17.88 19.16 -3.46
C LEU A 517 -16.40 18.88 -3.16
N ARG A 518 -15.67 18.22 -4.07
CA ARG A 518 -14.23 17.93 -3.92
C ARG A 518 -13.38 19.20 -3.96
N TYR A 519 -13.69 20.12 -4.86
CA TYR A 519 -13.03 21.42 -4.94
C TYR A 519 -13.36 22.28 -3.71
N ALA A 520 -14.62 22.32 -3.27
CA ALA A 520 -15.03 23.03 -2.05
C ALA A 520 -14.35 22.48 -0.78
N MET A 521 -14.13 21.17 -0.67
CA MET A 521 -13.32 20.57 0.41
C MET A 521 -11.86 21.04 0.37
N GLN A 522 -11.21 21.02 -0.80
CA GLN A 522 -9.82 21.51 -0.94
C GLN A 522 -9.68 23.01 -0.62
N LEU A 523 -10.75 23.79 -0.82
CA LEU A 523 -10.83 25.19 -0.41
C LEU A 523 -10.84 25.39 1.11
N ILE A 524 -11.31 24.42 1.93
CA ILE A 524 -11.28 24.51 3.40
C ILE A 524 -9.83 24.60 3.89
N THR A 525 -9.01 23.61 3.54
CA THR A 525 -7.62 23.52 3.96
C THR A 525 -6.82 24.73 3.48
N ALA A 526 -7.02 25.15 2.22
CA ALA A 526 -6.35 26.30 1.65
C ALA A 526 -6.78 27.63 2.27
N ALA A 527 -8.07 27.82 2.58
CA ALA A 527 -8.57 29.04 3.24
C ALA A 527 -8.09 29.13 4.69
N SER A 528 -8.01 27.99 5.40
CA SER A 528 -7.38 27.94 6.73
C SER A 528 -5.92 28.41 6.70
N LEU A 529 -5.13 28.00 5.69
CA LEU A 529 -3.75 28.48 5.52
C LEU A 529 -3.67 29.99 5.23
N VAL A 530 -4.64 30.56 4.50
CA VAL A 530 -4.70 32.01 4.25
C VAL A 530 -5.11 32.79 5.51
N ALA A 531 -6.11 32.31 6.26
CA ALA A 531 -6.54 32.92 7.53
C ALA A 531 -5.40 32.89 8.57
N ARG A 532 -4.72 31.75 8.74
CA ARG A 532 -3.50 31.62 9.57
C ARG A 532 -2.40 32.60 9.13
N LYS A 533 -2.29 32.90 7.82
CA LYS A 533 -1.34 33.89 7.28
C LYS A 533 -1.77 35.35 7.53
N ARG A 534 -3.07 35.66 7.63
CA ARG A 534 -3.58 36.93 8.20
C ARG A 534 -3.34 37.02 9.71
N LYS A 535 -3.21 35.87 10.40
CA LYS A 535 -3.35 35.69 11.85
C LYS A 535 -4.79 35.87 12.34
N GLY A 536 -5.78 35.55 11.51
CA GLY A 536 -7.15 35.31 11.97
C GLY A 536 -7.26 33.94 12.62
N ALA A 537 -8.14 33.80 13.61
CA ALA A 537 -8.57 32.49 14.12
C ALA A 537 -9.56 31.85 13.13
N GLU A 538 -10.69 32.51 12.90
CA GLU A 538 -11.72 32.09 11.96
C GLU A 538 -11.38 32.40 10.49
N VAL A 539 -11.87 31.54 9.59
CA VAL A 539 -11.89 31.76 8.14
C VAL A 539 -13.06 32.67 7.74
N GLY A 540 -12.75 33.74 7.01
CA GLY A 540 -13.72 34.70 6.49
C GLY A 540 -13.98 34.54 4.99
N VAL A 541 -15.04 35.19 4.52
CA VAL A 541 -15.40 35.26 3.09
C VAL A 541 -14.27 35.81 2.21
N GLU A 542 -13.43 36.71 2.74
CA GLU A 542 -12.27 37.24 2.01
C GLU A 542 -11.17 36.20 1.78
N ASP A 543 -10.97 35.23 2.69
CA ASP A 543 -10.01 34.15 2.52
C ASP A 543 -10.46 33.21 1.41
N ILE A 544 -11.73 32.82 1.42
CA ILE A 544 -12.33 31.97 0.38
C ILE A 544 -12.26 32.65 -0.98
N LYS A 545 -12.62 33.94 -1.09
CA LYS A 545 -12.48 34.72 -2.33
C LYS A 545 -11.03 34.75 -2.83
N ARG A 546 -10.06 34.93 -1.92
CA ARG A 546 -8.63 34.93 -2.27
C ARG A 546 -8.18 33.56 -2.78
N VAL A 547 -8.55 32.46 -2.11
CA VAL A 547 -8.22 31.09 -2.54
C VAL A 547 -8.89 30.78 -3.88
N TYR A 548 -10.16 31.13 -4.07
CA TYR A 548 -10.91 30.94 -5.32
C TYR A 548 -10.31 31.73 -6.50
N SER A 549 -9.61 32.85 -6.24
CA SER A 549 -8.85 33.61 -7.25
C SER A 549 -7.47 33.01 -7.58
N LEU A 550 -6.90 32.20 -6.67
CA LEU A 550 -5.59 31.55 -6.86
C LEU A 550 -5.69 30.16 -7.48
N PHE A 551 -6.77 29.43 -7.19
CA PHE A 551 -6.99 28.06 -7.67
C PHE A 551 -8.24 28.02 -8.55
N LEU A 552 -8.06 27.72 -9.84
CA LEU A 552 -9.17 27.49 -10.76
C LEU A 552 -9.78 26.09 -10.54
N ASP A 553 -11.07 25.96 -10.78
CA ASP A 553 -11.74 24.66 -10.96
C ASP A 553 -11.63 24.19 -12.43
N GLU A 554 -12.05 22.95 -12.69
CA GLU A 554 -12.02 22.32 -14.02
C GLU A 554 -12.72 23.16 -15.11
N SER A 555 -13.84 23.81 -14.80
CA SER A 555 -14.63 24.54 -15.78
C SER A 555 -13.94 25.86 -16.19
N ARG A 556 -13.49 26.66 -15.22
CA ARG A 556 -12.69 27.87 -15.48
C ARG A 556 -11.34 27.54 -16.11
N SER A 557 -10.68 26.47 -15.68
CA SER A 557 -9.43 26.01 -16.30
C SER A 557 -9.62 25.59 -17.76
N THR A 558 -10.76 24.96 -18.08
CA THR A 558 -11.12 24.57 -19.46
C THR A 558 -11.49 25.79 -20.32
N GLN A 559 -12.12 26.82 -19.76
CA GLN A 559 -12.38 28.09 -20.44
C GLN A 559 -11.07 28.81 -20.78
N TYR A 560 -10.19 29.00 -19.78
CA TYR A 560 -8.86 29.58 -19.95
C TYR A 560 -8.02 28.82 -21.00
N MET A 561 -8.04 27.49 -20.99
CA MET A 561 -7.32 26.69 -21.99
C MET A 561 -7.87 26.85 -23.42
N ARG A 562 -9.15 27.21 -23.59
CA ARG A 562 -9.74 27.53 -24.90
C ARG A 562 -9.43 28.95 -25.35
N GLU A 563 -9.48 29.91 -24.44
CA GLU A 563 -9.16 31.33 -24.69
C GLU A 563 -7.70 31.49 -25.14
N TYR A 564 -6.78 30.78 -24.49
CA TYR A 564 -5.35 30.79 -24.81
C TYR A 564 -4.92 29.60 -25.67
N GLN A 565 -5.85 28.92 -26.37
CA GLN A 565 -5.55 27.71 -27.15
C GLN A 565 -4.44 27.95 -28.20
N GLU A 566 -4.38 29.12 -28.83
CA GLU A 566 -3.34 29.47 -29.81
C GLU A 566 -1.91 29.52 -29.21
N ALA A 567 -1.79 29.75 -27.89
CA ALA A 567 -0.52 29.75 -27.18
C ALA A 567 -0.13 28.37 -26.58
N PHE A 568 -1.03 27.39 -26.60
CA PHE A 568 -0.77 26.04 -26.11
C PHE A 568 -0.34 25.08 -27.23
N LEU A 569 0.62 24.20 -26.92
CA LEU A 569 1.09 23.17 -27.85
C LEU A 569 -0.04 22.17 -28.20
N PHE A 570 0.03 21.60 -29.40
CA PHE A 570 -0.95 20.63 -29.95
C PHE A 570 -2.36 21.19 -30.20
N ASN A 571 -2.49 22.50 -30.39
CA ASN A 571 -3.72 23.18 -30.77
C ASN A 571 -4.23 22.87 -32.20
N GLU A 572 -3.31 22.55 -33.12
CA GLU A 572 -3.57 22.16 -34.53
C GLU A 572 -4.40 20.86 -34.70
N LEU A 573 -4.51 20.04 -33.64
CA LEU A 573 -5.14 18.70 -33.68
C LEU A 573 -6.64 18.68 -34.05
N ARG A 574 -7.24 19.85 -34.28
CA ARG A 574 -8.61 20.01 -34.79
C ARG A 574 -8.75 19.63 -36.27
N GLU A 575 -7.71 19.78 -37.09
CA GLU A 575 -7.77 19.46 -38.52
C GLU A 575 -7.78 17.93 -38.77
N TYR A 576 -7.03 17.16 -37.98
CA TYR A 576 -6.90 15.71 -38.14
C TYR A 576 -8.11 14.88 -37.69
N LEU A 577 -9.10 15.49 -37.03
CA LEU A 577 -10.33 14.83 -36.56
C LEU A 577 -11.59 15.44 -37.19
N GLY A 578 -11.43 16.18 -38.30
CA GLY A 578 -12.42 17.13 -38.82
C GLY A 578 -13.28 16.72 -40.02
N THR A 579 -13.20 15.48 -40.55
CA THR A 579 -13.96 15.05 -41.74
C THR A 579 -14.73 13.74 -41.58
N PRO A 580 -16.05 13.78 -41.32
CA PRO A 580 -16.90 12.60 -41.40
C PRO A 580 -17.29 12.31 -42.86
N GLY A 581 -16.64 11.32 -43.49
CA GLY A 581 -17.08 10.74 -44.76
C GLY A 581 -16.40 11.29 -46.01
N GLY A 582 -15.16 10.89 -46.26
CA GLY A 582 -14.52 10.92 -47.57
C GLY A 582 -13.91 9.55 -47.87
N THR A 583 -14.38 8.87 -48.93
CA THR A 583 -13.82 7.58 -49.35
C THR A 583 -12.41 7.76 -49.91
N PRO A 584 -11.44 6.89 -49.56
CA PRO A 584 -10.07 7.01 -50.07
C PRO A 584 -10.03 6.66 -51.56
N GLY A 585 -9.77 7.66 -52.40
CA GLY A 585 -9.50 7.46 -53.82
C GLY A 585 -8.17 6.73 -54.01
N GLY A 586 -8.22 5.52 -54.57
CA GLY A 586 -7.02 4.77 -54.95
C GLY A 586 -6.24 5.45 -56.09
N PRO A 587 -4.93 5.19 -56.23
CA PRO A 587 -4.12 5.79 -57.27
C PRO A 587 -4.56 5.33 -58.67
N GLN A 588 -4.37 6.22 -59.66
CA GLN A 588 -4.71 5.95 -61.05
C GLN A 588 -3.92 4.76 -61.60
N ASN A 589 -4.60 3.87 -62.31
CA ASN A 589 -3.99 2.97 -63.29
C ASN A 589 -4.94 2.79 -64.48
N SER A 590 -4.39 2.91 -65.68
CA SER A 590 -5.13 2.86 -66.95
C SER A 590 -5.37 1.43 -67.44
N VAL A 591 -6.55 1.14 -67.99
CA VAL A 591 -6.79 0.20 -69.13
C VAL A 591 -8.28 0.27 -69.56
N GLY A 592 -8.56 0.18 -70.86
CA GLY A 592 -9.66 -0.69 -71.35
C GLY A 592 -11.11 -0.19 -71.51
N ASN A 593 -11.35 0.82 -72.36
CA ASN A 593 -12.24 0.79 -73.56
C ASN A 593 -13.73 0.26 -73.51
N VAL A 594 -14.56 0.79 -74.44
CA VAL A 594 -15.92 0.35 -74.88
C VAL A 594 -17.10 0.65 -73.93
N GLY A 595 -18.25 1.14 -74.46
CA GLY A 595 -19.45 1.33 -73.61
C GLY A 595 -20.79 1.90 -74.17
N GLN A 596 -20.83 2.53 -75.35
CA GLN A 596 -22.05 3.03 -76.07
C GLN A 596 -23.03 4.02 -75.37
N HIS A 597 -23.44 5.05 -76.12
CA HIS A 597 -24.60 5.92 -75.80
C HIS A 597 -25.94 5.30 -76.23
N GLY A 598 -27.03 5.65 -75.51
CA GLY A 598 -28.40 5.51 -76.01
C GLY A 598 -29.44 6.16 -75.08
N GLY A 599 -30.59 6.61 -75.61
CA GLY A 599 -31.78 6.97 -74.80
C GLY A 599 -32.10 8.48 -74.65
N ARG A 600 -32.63 9.09 -75.72
CA ARG A 600 -33.21 10.45 -75.71
C ARG A 600 -34.44 10.60 -74.80
N ALA A 601 -34.74 11.87 -74.44
CA ALA A 601 -36.07 12.53 -74.57
C ALA A 601 -36.86 12.99 -73.31
N ALA A 602 -36.58 14.24 -72.92
CA ALA A 602 -37.47 15.40 -73.14
C ALA A 602 -38.67 15.75 -72.23
N ARG A 603 -38.88 17.09 -72.18
CA ARG A 603 -40.05 17.89 -71.75
C ARG A 603 -40.32 18.06 -70.23
N VAL A 604 -40.95 19.15 -69.77
CA VAL A 604 -40.84 20.63 -70.07
C VAL A 604 -41.93 21.36 -69.26
N LYS A 605 -41.56 22.51 -68.67
CA LYS A 605 -42.34 23.59 -68.02
C LYS A 605 -41.98 23.79 -66.54
N ASN A 606 -42.10 24.96 -65.93
CA ASN A 606 -41.95 26.38 -66.33
C ASN A 606 -42.50 27.22 -65.16
N GLY A 607 -41.83 28.32 -64.80
CA GLY A 607 -42.30 29.24 -63.75
C GLY A 607 -41.18 29.56 -62.76
N ARG A 608 -40.30 30.54 -63.04
CA ARG A 608 -40.48 31.99 -62.81
C ARG A 608 -40.54 32.31 -61.31
N LYS A 609 -39.49 32.95 -60.75
CA LYS A 609 -39.26 34.42 -60.71
C LYS A 609 -40.20 35.10 -59.71
N LEU A 610 -39.80 36.13 -58.94
CA LEU A 610 -38.50 36.75 -58.62
C LEU A 610 -38.74 37.63 -57.37
N GLY A 611 -37.69 38.06 -56.69
CA GLY A 611 -37.73 38.95 -55.53
C GLY A 611 -36.34 39.10 -54.94
#